data_AF-A0A498K1M3-F1
#
_entry.id   AF-A0A498K1M3-F1
#
_cell.length_a   1.000
_cell.length_b   1.000
_cell.length_c   1.000
_cell.angle_alpha   90.00
_cell.angle_beta   90.00
_cell.angle_gamma   90.00
#
_symmetry.space_group_name_H-M   'P 1'
#
loop_
_entity.id
_entity.type
_entity.pdbx_description
1 polymer ?
#
loop_
_entity_poly.entity_id
_entity_poly.type
_entity_poly.pdbx_seq_one_letter_code
_entity_poly.pdbx_strand_id
1 'polypeptide(L)'
;MEDDAKKLEEGLHKKDDELIKEIVTTSSGQNGGSDVVAHDHEDEERKKVEAVAPLQAKEIKGEEQPVSVVKQKTKRVATLDAFRGLTIVVMILVDDAGGAYARIDHSPWNGCTLADFVMPFFLFIVGVAIALALKKIPKISDAIKKIILRTLKLMFWGIILQGGYSHAPYDLSYGVDMKQIRWFGILQRIALVYFVVALIETVTTKHRPTVLGPGHISIFTAYKWQWIGGLVAFLVYMITTFSLYVPDWSFVVDEKHVSKEFLVKCGMRGHLGPACNAVGYVDRQVWGINHLYTQPVWRRLKACTLSSPSDGPLQKDAPDWCRGPFEPEGLLSSISAILSGVIGIHYGHVLIHFKGHAERLKQWVSMAVVLVIIAIILHFTDAIPINKQLYSFSYVCFTGGAAGLIFSAFYLVIDVWHCRKPFLFLEWIGMNAMLVFVMAAQGIFAAFVNGWYYESKDNNLVNWIQNHVFIDVWHSERLGTLLYVIFAEILFWGVVAGILHKLKIYWKL
;
A
#
# COMPACT_ATOMS: atom_id res chain seq x y z
N MET A 1 23.54 30.51 -5.23
CA MET A 1 23.30 29.09 -5.57
C MET A 1 21.81 28.76 -5.76
N GLU A 2 20.88 29.50 -5.14
CA GLU A 2 19.43 29.37 -5.38
C GLU A 2 18.92 30.28 -6.53
N ASP A 3 19.58 31.43 -6.76
CA ASP A 3 19.25 32.33 -7.90
C ASP A 3 19.72 31.81 -9.27
N ASP A 4 20.78 31.00 -9.31
CA ASP A 4 21.29 30.44 -10.57
C ASP A 4 20.41 29.28 -11.08
N ALA A 5 19.72 28.58 -10.18
CA ALA A 5 18.77 27.53 -10.54
C ALA A 5 17.46 28.11 -11.11
N LYS A 6 16.98 29.24 -10.56
CA LYS A 6 15.80 29.95 -11.08
C LYS A 6 16.03 30.53 -12.48
N LYS A 7 17.22 31.11 -12.73
CA LYS A 7 17.59 31.62 -14.06
C LYS A 7 17.73 30.52 -15.12
N LEU A 8 18.09 29.29 -14.72
CA LEU A 8 18.16 28.15 -15.63
C LEU A 8 16.77 27.62 -16.00
N GLU A 9 15.81 27.61 -15.06
CA GLU A 9 14.42 27.21 -15.32
C GLU A 9 13.65 28.26 -16.14
N GLU A 10 13.84 29.56 -15.87
CA GLU A 10 13.23 30.64 -16.66
C GLU A 10 13.79 30.70 -18.09
N GLY A 11 15.07 30.39 -18.28
CA GLY A 11 15.70 30.31 -19.60
C GLY A 11 15.22 29.13 -20.46
N LEU A 12 14.81 28.01 -19.83
CA LEU A 12 14.26 26.86 -20.54
C LEU A 12 12.83 27.12 -21.02
N HIS A 13 12.00 27.73 -20.17
CA HIS A 13 10.60 28.02 -20.48
C HIS A 13 10.43 29.03 -21.61
N LYS A 14 11.31 30.04 -21.68
CA LYS A 14 11.25 31.07 -22.73
C LYS A 14 11.61 30.51 -24.12
N LYS A 15 12.47 29.49 -24.17
CA LYS A 15 12.93 28.84 -25.40
C LYS A 15 11.85 27.90 -25.97
N ASP A 16 11.05 27.28 -25.12
CA ASP A 16 9.93 26.43 -25.52
C ASP A 16 8.75 27.25 -26.08
N ASP A 17 8.48 28.44 -25.53
CA ASP A 17 7.42 29.34 -26.03
C ASP A 17 7.77 30.01 -27.37
N GLU A 18 9.05 30.31 -27.64
CA GLU A 18 9.50 30.80 -28.96
C GLU A 18 9.42 29.70 -30.02
N LEU A 19 9.79 28.45 -29.68
CA LEU A 19 9.69 27.30 -30.59
C LEU A 19 8.24 26.98 -30.97
N ILE A 20 7.29 27.18 -30.04
CA ILE A 20 5.86 26.97 -30.29
C ILE A 20 5.28 28.08 -31.18
N LYS A 21 5.77 29.32 -31.09
CA LYS A 21 5.32 30.43 -31.95
C LYS A 21 5.83 30.33 -33.40
N GLU A 22 7.03 29.81 -33.62
CA GLU A 22 7.56 29.55 -34.97
C GLU A 22 6.81 28.42 -35.71
N ILE A 23 6.33 27.41 -34.98
CA ILE A 23 5.57 26.28 -35.56
C ILE A 23 4.14 26.70 -35.96
N VAL A 24 3.54 27.68 -35.27
CA VAL A 24 2.17 28.13 -35.56
C VAL A 24 2.11 29.14 -36.71
N THR A 25 3.20 29.85 -37.02
CA THR A 25 3.23 30.85 -38.10
C THR A 25 3.54 30.26 -39.49
N THR A 26 3.94 29.00 -39.58
CA THR A 26 4.32 28.34 -40.84
C THR A 26 3.22 27.48 -41.48
N SER A 27 2.03 27.35 -40.88
CA SER A 27 0.94 26.48 -41.40
C SER A 27 -0.31 27.18 -41.94
N SER A 28 -0.26 28.48 -42.25
CA SER A 28 -1.40 29.19 -42.87
C SER A 28 -0.97 29.97 -44.10
N GLY A 29 -1.04 29.33 -45.28
CA GLY A 29 -0.89 30.02 -46.54
C GLY A 29 -1.02 29.12 -47.77
N GLN A 30 -2.06 29.41 -48.56
CA GLN A 30 -2.25 29.16 -50.00
C GLN A 30 -3.27 28.09 -50.46
N ASN A 31 -4.40 28.67 -50.92
CA ASN A 31 -5.21 28.44 -52.14
C ASN A 31 -5.78 27.03 -52.41
N GLY A 32 -7.02 26.84 -52.85
CA GLY A 32 -8.03 27.72 -53.44
C GLY A 32 -8.62 27.07 -54.70
N GLY A 33 -9.93 26.80 -54.71
CA GLY A 33 -10.80 26.76 -55.90
C GLY A 33 -10.85 25.52 -56.82
N SER A 34 -12.08 25.00 -56.96
CA SER A 34 -12.75 24.57 -58.21
C SER A 34 -12.66 23.10 -58.71
N ASP A 35 -13.79 22.41 -58.53
CA ASP A 35 -14.59 21.59 -59.48
C ASP A 35 -14.06 20.32 -60.21
N VAL A 36 -15.04 19.38 -60.34
CA VAL A 36 -15.27 18.32 -61.36
C VAL A 36 -15.08 16.85 -60.93
N VAL A 37 -16.21 16.24 -60.52
CA VAL A 37 -16.90 15.00 -60.96
C VAL A 37 -16.13 13.82 -61.62
N ALA A 38 -16.35 12.62 -61.02
CA ALA A 38 -16.44 11.22 -61.54
C ALA A 38 -15.29 10.57 -62.37
N HIS A 39 -14.85 9.35 -61.98
CA HIS A 39 -15.28 8.04 -62.52
C HIS A 39 -14.42 6.87 -61.97
N ASP A 40 -15.03 5.69 -61.96
CA ASP A 40 -14.53 4.33 -61.64
C ASP A 40 -13.41 3.75 -62.54
N HIS A 41 -13.02 2.50 -62.23
CA HIS A 41 -12.19 1.49 -62.95
C HIS A 41 -10.69 1.46 -62.57
N GLU A 42 -10.17 0.41 -61.90
CA GLU A 42 -9.95 -1.01 -62.24
C GLU A 42 -8.46 -1.29 -62.55
N ASP A 43 -7.96 -2.33 -61.89
CA ASP A 43 -7.07 -3.41 -62.36
C ASP A 43 -5.57 -3.22 -62.69
N GLU A 44 -4.82 -4.06 -61.96
CA GLU A 44 -3.85 -5.09 -62.39
C GLU A 44 -2.45 -4.78 -62.98
N GLU A 45 -1.50 -5.44 -62.31
CA GLU A 45 -0.37 -6.24 -62.84
C GLU A 45 0.73 -5.59 -63.70
N ARG A 46 1.99 -5.75 -63.25
CA ARG A 46 2.91 -6.84 -63.67
C ARG A 46 4.39 -6.45 -63.58
N LYS A 47 5.15 -7.33 -62.93
CA LYS A 47 6.63 -7.44 -62.79
C LYS A 47 7.41 -7.27 -64.11
N LYS A 48 8.65 -6.75 -64.00
CA LYS A 48 9.86 -7.35 -64.64
C LYS A 48 11.16 -6.92 -63.93
N VAL A 49 12.09 -7.88 -63.89
CA VAL A 49 13.42 -7.90 -63.25
C VAL A 49 14.47 -7.79 -64.36
N GLU A 50 15.56 -7.04 -64.16
CA GLU A 50 16.97 -7.43 -64.47
C GLU A 50 17.98 -6.30 -64.21
N ALA A 51 19.15 -6.69 -63.68
CA ALA A 51 20.34 -5.89 -63.37
C ALA A 51 21.33 -5.87 -64.58
N VAL A 52 22.30 -4.96 -64.79
CA VAL A 52 23.57 -4.76 -64.05
C VAL A 52 24.36 -3.54 -64.60
N ALA A 53 24.74 -2.61 -63.70
CA ALA A 53 25.98 -1.80 -63.54
C ALA A 53 26.58 -0.89 -64.67
N PRO A 54 27.56 -0.01 -64.36
CA PRO A 54 27.62 1.02 -63.31
C PRO A 54 28.06 2.40 -63.88
N LEU A 55 27.68 3.53 -63.28
CA LEU A 55 28.43 4.79 -63.41
C LEU A 55 28.16 5.69 -62.19
N GLN A 56 29.25 6.18 -61.62
CA GLN A 56 29.32 6.86 -60.33
C GLN A 56 28.74 8.27 -60.35
N ALA A 57 28.25 8.63 -59.15
CA ALA A 57 28.26 9.94 -58.51
C ALA A 57 27.38 11.06 -59.09
N LYS A 58 26.20 11.21 -58.50
CA LYS A 58 25.65 12.54 -58.20
C LYS A 58 25.00 12.50 -56.81
N GLU A 59 25.60 13.25 -55.89
CA GLU A 59 25.09 13.46 -54.53
C GLU A 59 23.67 14.03 -54.58
N ILE A 60 22.73 13.33 -53.92
CA ILE A 60 21.45 13.91 -53.50
C ILE A 60 21.46 13.80 -51.98
N LYS A 61 21.61 14.94 -51.31
CA LYS A 61 21.44 15.10 -49.87
C LYS A 61 19.99 14.73 -49.53
N GLY A 62 19.80 13.56 -48.93
CA GLY A 62 18.55 13.20 -48.27
C GLY A 62 18.47 13.95 -46.95
N GLU A 63 17.47 14.82 -46.84
CA GLU A 63 17.05 15.40 -45.57
C GLU A 63 16.64 14.26 -44.62
N GLU A 64 17.39 14.07 -43.54
CA GLU A 64 16.94 13.28 -42.40
C GLU A 64 15.75 14.00 -41.76
N GLN A 65 14.54 13.54 -42.04
CA GLN A 65 13.38 13.94 -41.26
C GLN A 65 13.59 13.48 -39.81
N PRO A 66 13.53 14.38 -38.82
CA PRO A 66 13.66 13.98 -37.43
C PRO A 66 12.44 13.14 -37.06
N VAL A 67 12.67 11.85 -36.76
CA VAL A 67 11.66 10.98 -36.14
C VAL A 67 11.27 11.65 -34.82
N SER A 68 10.13 12.35 -34.84
CA SER A 68 9.56 12.95 -33.65
C SER A 68 9.19 11.81 -32.71
N VAL A 69 10.01 11.61 -31.68
CA VAL A 69 9.74 10.67 -30.60
C VAL A 69 8.54 11.21 -29.83
N VAL A 70 7.33 10.88 -30.30
CA VAL A 70 6.10 11.12 -29.56
C VAL A 70 6.25 10.37 -28.25
N LYS A 71 6.52 11.12 -27.18
CA LYS A 71 6.66 10.63 -25.81
C LYS A 71 5.32 9.99 -25.42
N GLN A 72 5.16 8.69 -25.68
CA GLN A 72 3.94 7.96 -25.35
C GLN A 72 3.63 8.17 -23.87
N LYS A 73 2.51 8.86 -23.59
CA LYS A 73 2.00 9.01 -22.22
C LYS A 73 1.78 7.61 -21.66
N THR A 74 2.48 7.27 -20.58
CA THR A 74 2.30 6.00 -19.89
C THR A 74 0.85 5.88 -19.43
N LYS A 75 0.10 4.94 -20.02
CA LYS A 75 -1.28 4.67 -19.63
C LYS A 75 -1.28 4.12 -18.21
N ARG A 76 -1.93 4.85 -17.30
CA ARG A 76 -2.06 4.48 -15.89
C ARG A 76 -2.99 3.26 -15.77
N VAL A 77 -2.70 2.35 -14.85
CA VAL A 77 -3.48 1.11 -14.64
C VAL A 77 -4.63 1.40 -13.70
N ALA A 78 -5.85 1.49 -14.23
CA ALA A 78 -7.04 1.88 -13.45
C ALA A 78 -7.32 0.92 -12.29
N THR A 79 -7.20 -0.39 -12.53
CA THR A 79 -7.36 -1.42 -11.48
C THR A 79 -6.44 -1.22 -10.28
N LEU A 80 -5.20 -0.77 -10.51
CA LEU A 80 -4.24 -0.53 -9.42
C LEU A 80 -4.67 0.66 -8.56
N ASP A 81 -5.16 1.73 -9.19
CA ASP A 81 -5.67 2.89 -8.46
C ASP A 81 -6.96 2.52 -7.73
N ALA A 82 -7.90 1.80 -8.36
CA ALA A 82 -9.15 1.37 -7.72
C ALA A 82 -8.93 0.44 -6.53
N PHE A 83 -8.05 -0.56 -6.66
CA PHE A 83 -7.74 -1.49 -5.56
C PHE A 83 -7.07 -0.75 -4.39
N ARG A 84 -6.18 0.21 -4.68
CA ARG A 84 -5.62 1.10 -3.64
C ARG A 84 -6.65 2.00 -2.98
N GLY A 85 -7.60 2.52 -3.75
CA GLY A 85 -8.73 3.26 -3.21
C GLY A 85 -9.58 2.40 -2.28
N LEU A 86 -9.88 1.16 -2.67
CA LEU A 86 -10.59 0.20 -1.82
C LEU A 86 -9.86 0.01 -0.48
N THR A 87 -8.54 -0.18 -0.51
CA THR A 87 -7.77 -0.37 0.73
C THR A 87 -7.87 0.85 1.67
N ILE A 88 -7.81 2.07 1.12
CA ILE A 88 -7.99 3.31 1.89
C ILE A 88 -9.41 3.41 2.46
N VAL A 89 -10.43 3.10 1.66
CA VAL A 89 -11.83 3.14 2.10
C VAL A 89 -12.09 2.13 3.22
N VAL A 90 -11.58 0.90 3.07
CA VAL A 90 -11.69 -0.13 4.13
C VAL A 90 -10.92 0.30 5.37
N MET A 91 -9.77 0.97 5.24
CA MET A 91 -9.02 1.50 6.37
C MET A 91 -9.83 2.52 7.18
N ILE A 92 -10.40 3.55 6.52
CA ILE A 92 -11.28 4.53 7.19
C ILE A 92 -12.45 3.81 7.86
N LEU A 93 -13.09 2.87 7.15
CA LEU A 93 -14.21 2.10 7.70
C LEU A 93 -13.84 1.36 8.99
N VAL A 94 -12.68 0.71 9.04
CA VAL A 94 -12.30 -0.12 10.19
C VAL A 94 -11.74 0.68 11.35
N ASP A 95 -11.07 1.80 11.07
CA ASP A 95 -10.52 2.69 12.09
C ASP A 95 -11.64 3.41 12.85
N ASP A 96 -12.67 3.91 12.13
CA ASP A 96 -13.71 4.74 12.71
C ASP A 96 -15.01 3.97 13.07
N ALA A 97 -15.33 2.86 12.37
CA ALA A 97 -16.50 2.02 12.68
C ALA A 97 -16.16 0.67 13.36
N GLY A 98 -14.86 0.36 13.55
CA GLY A 98 -14.41 -0.90 14.14
C GLY A 98 -15.01 -1.16 15.52
N GLY A 99 -14.97 -0.18 16.42
CA GLY A 99 -15.48 -0.33 17.78
C GLY A 99 -16.98 -0.66 17.87
N ALA A 100 -17.77 -0.28 16.85
CA ALA A 100 -19.20 -0.58 16.80
C ALA A 100 -19.50 -2.04 16.42
N TYR A 101 -18.63 -2.68 15.63
CA TYR A 101 -18.83 -4.04 15.11
C TYR A 101 -17.55 -4.87 15.17
N ALA A 102 -17.53 -5.89 16.03
CA ALA A 102 -16.37 -6.79 16.19
C ALA A 102 -15.93 -7.55 14.93
N ARG A 103 -16.76 -7.63 13.89
CA ARG A 103 -16.40 -8.21 12.58
C ARG A 103 -15.66 -7.24 11.67
N ILE A 104 -15.84 -5.94 11.90
CA ILE A 104 -15.15 -4.85 11.22
C ILE A 104 -13.79 -4.63 11.91
N ASP A 105 -13.79 -4.64 13.23
CA ASP A 105 -12.61 -4.48 14.09
C ASP A 105 -11.59 -5.63 13.98
N HIS A 106 -10.39 -5.46 14.52
CA HIS A 106 -9.32 -6.45 14.55
C HIS A 106 -9.67 -7.71 15.36
N SER A 107 -9.18 -8.86 14.89
CA SER A 107 -9.22 -10.09 15.69
C SER A 107 -8.33 -9.95 16.93
N PRO A 108 -8.80 -10.36 18.14
CA PRO A 108 -8.02 -10.19 19.38
C PRO A 108 -6.67 -10.89 19.37
N TRP A 109 -6.54 -12.02 18.67
CA TRP A 109 -5.26 -12.71 18.51
C TRP A 109 -5.23 -13.60 17.26
N ASN A 110 -5.90 -14.74 17.30
CA ASN A 110 -6.02 -15.67 16.18
C ASN A 110 -7.33 -15.40 15.41
N GLY A 111 -7.28 -15.61 14.11
CA GLY A 111 -8.35 -15.33 13.18
C GLY A 111 -8.01 -14.18 12.24
N CYS A 112 -8.99 -13.79 11.43
CA CYS A 112 -8.88 -12.67 10.51
C CYS A 112 -10.27 -12.04 10.37
N THR A 113 -10.37 -10.75 10.65
CA THR A 113 -11.57 -9.92 10.45
C THR A 113 -11.31 -8.88 9.36
N LEU A 114 -12.26 -7.98 9.09
CA LEU A 114 -12.13 -7.02 7.98
C LEU A 114 -10.91 -6.10 8.13
N ALA A 115 -10.67 -5.55 9.32
CA ALA A 115 -9.51 -4.71 9.61
C ALA A 115 -8.17 -5.39 9.30
N ASP A 116 -8.11 -6.71 9.48
CA ASP A 116 -6.89 -7.48 9.31
C ASP A 116 -6.46 -7.61 7.82
N PHE A 117 -7.28 -7.20 6.84
CA PHE A 117 -6.89 -7.21 5.42
C PHE A 117 -6.20 -5.94 4.92
N VAL A 118 -6.39 -4.82 5.62
CA VAL A 118 -5.96 -3.48 5.16
C VAL A 118 -4.47 -3.44 4.87
N MET A 119 -3.65 -3.82 5.86
CA MET A 119 -2.19 -3.72 5.73
C MET A 119 -1.61 -4.67 4.66
N PRO A 120 -1.93 -5.97 4.63
CA PRO A 120 -1.43 -6.86 3.58
C PRO A 120 -1.83 -6.39 2.17
N PHE A 121 -3.02 -5.82 2.01
CA PHE A 121 -3.46 -5.26 0.72
C PHE A 121 -2.59 -4.05 0.33
N PHE A 122 -2.25 -3.16 1.27
CA PHE A 122 -1.29 -2.09 1.00
C PHE A 122 0.08 -2.62 0.58
N LEU A 123 0.65 -3.59 1.30
CA LEU A 123 1.96 -4.15 0.98
C LEU A 123 1.97 -4.86 -0.38
N PHE A 124 0.88 -5.57 -0.70
CA PHE A 124 0.68 -6.17 -2.02
C PHE A 124 0.69 -5.11 -3.14
N ILE A 125 -0.07 -4.02 -2.99
CA ILE A 125 -0.10 -2.92 -3.97
C ILE A 125 1.25 -2.24 -4.10
N VAL A 126 1.95 -2.02 -2.98
CA VAL A 126 3.31 -1.47 -2.98
C VAL A 126 4.22 -2.36 -3.82
N GLY A 127 4.14 -3.69 -3.66
CA GLY A 127 4.80 -4.66 -4.52
C GLY A 127 4.47 -4.47 -6.01
N VAL A 128 3.19 -4.46 -6.38
CA VAL A 128 2.75 -4.26 -7.78
C VAL A 128 3.30 -2.94 -8.34
N ALA A 129 3.27 -1.87 -7.56
CA ALA A 129 3.76 -0.55 -7.95
C ALA A 129 5.28 -0.51 -8.13
N ILE A 130 6.05 -1.26 -7.35
CA ILE A 130 7.51 -1.38 -7.50
C ILE A 130 7.84 -1.93 -8.90
N ALA A 131 7.20 -3.03 -9.31
CA ALA A 131 7.45 -3.62 -10.63
C ALA A 131 7.22 -2.61 -11.77
N LEU A 132 6.13 -1.83 -11.68
CA LEU A 132 5.77 -0.83 -12.69
C LEU A 132 6.71 0.38 -12.68
N ALA A 133 7.08 0.87 -11.49
CA ALA A 133 7.95 2.04 -11.33
C ALA A 133 9.39 1.75 -11.77
N LEU A 134 9.87 0.53 -11.53
CA LEU A 134 11.25 0.11 -11.81
C LEU A 134 11.42 -0.60 -13.17
N LYS A 135 10.37 -0.61 -14.02
CA LYS A 135 10.42 -1.21 -15.36
C LYS A 135 11.49 -0.58 -16.28
N LYS A 136 11.75 0.72 -16.14
CA LYS A 136 12.70 1.47 -16.99
C LYS A 136 13.64 2.29 -16.11
N ILE A 137 14.66 1.64 -15.55
CA ILE A 137 15.73 2.33 -14.81
C ILE A 137 16.92 2.56 -15.75
N PRO A 138 17.31 3.82 -16.02
CA PRO A 138 18.48 4.11 -16.84
C PRO A 138 19.80 3.84 -16.10
N LYS A 139 19.85 4.09 -14.78
CA LYS A 139 21.04 3.87 -13.92
C LYS A 139 20.66 3.33 -12.55
N ILE A 140 21.33 2.25 -12.14
CA ILE A 140 21.10 1.55 -10.85
C ILE A 140 21.37 2.48 -9.66
N SER A 141 22.44 3.29 -9.71
CA SER A 141 22.80 4.24 -8.65
C SER A 141 21.67 5.22 -8.33
N ASP A 142 21.06 5.76 -9.37
CA ASP A 142 20.01 6.78 -9.24
C ASP A 142 18.72 6.16 -8.69
N ALA A 143 18.44 4.92 -9.05
CA ALA A 143 17.33 4.16 -8.47
C ALA A 143 17.57 3.86 -6.99
N ILE A 144 18.75 3.40 -6.60
CA ILE A 144 19.09 3.15 -5.19
C ILE A 144 18.97 4.43 -4.37
N LYS A 145 19.50 5.57 -4.86
CA LYS A 145 19.37 6.86 -4.17
C LYS A 145 17.89 7.25 -3.97
N LYS A 146 17.05 7.07 -4.99
CA LYS A 146 15.60 7.32 -4.88
C LYS A 146 14.92 6.40 -3.87
N ILE A 147 15.29 5.12 -3.85
CA ILE A 147 14.76 4.15 -2.89
C ILE A 147 15.12 4.57 -1.47
N ILE A 148 16.41 4.85 -1.20
CA ILE A 148 16.88 5.29 0.12
C ILE A 148 16.15 6.55 0.57
N LEU A 149 16.09 7.58 -0.27
CA LEU A 149 15.41 8.84 0.09
C LEU A 149 13.93 8.63 0.40
N ARG A 150 13.24 7.80 -0.37
CA ARG A 150 11.83 7.49 -0.13
C ARG A 150 11.64 6.69 1.16
N THR A 151 12.48 5.71 1.43
CA THR A 151 12.48 4.95 2.69
C THR A 151 12.69 5.85 3.89
N LEU A 152 13.67 6.76 3.83
CA LEU A 152 13.94 7.73 4.92
C LEU A 152 12.77 8.68 5.16
N LYS A 153 12.14 9.20 4.09
CA LYS A 153 10.93 10.01 4.22
C LYS A 153 9.80 9.25 4.91
N LEU A 154 9.51 8.01 4.50
CA LEU A 154 8.46 7.19 5.11
C LEU A 154 8.75 6.91 6.59
N MET A 155 10.01 6.61 6.94
CA MET A 155 10.41 6.45 8.33
C MET A 155 10.21 7.73 9.15
N PHE A 156 10.65 8.87 8.62
CA PHE A 156 10.52 10.17 9.28
C PHE A 156 9.06 10.54 9.54
N TRP A 157 8.21 10.47 8.51
CA TRP A 157 6.78 10.72 8.65
C TRP A 157 6.10 9.69 9.55
N GLY A 158 6.55 8.43 9.53
CA GLY A 158 6.09 7.39 10.46
C GLY A 158 6.31 7.74 11.92
N ILE A 159 7.51 8.21 12.27
CA ILE A 159 7.84 8.61 13.64
C ILE A 159 7.00 9.83 14.07
N ILE A 160 6.79 10.80 13.18
CA ILE A 160 5.95 11.97 13.49
C ILE A 160 4.50 11.57 13.74
N LEU A 161 3.92 10.72 12.88
CA LEU A 161 2.51 10.38 12.95
C LEU A 161 2.20 9.38 14.07
N GLN A 162 3.12 8.47 14.40
CA GLN A 162 2.88 7.35 15.31
C GLN A 162 3.70 7.41 16.61
N GLY A 163 4.75 8.23 16.65
CA GLY A 163 5.64 8.41 17.79
C GLY A 163 5.07 9.28 18.92
N GLY A 164 3.76 9.52 18.93
CA GLY A 164 3.07 10.20 20.01
C GLY A 164 2.99 11.72 19.89
N TYR A 165 3.35 12.33 18.75
CA TYR A 165 3.22 13.79 18.55
C TYR A 165 1.76 14.26 18.47
N SER A 166 0.88 13.42 17.93
CA SER A 166 -0.57 13.57 17.99
C SER A 166 -1.12 12.45 18.85
N HIS A 167 -1.69 12.79 20.00
CA HIS A 167 -2.55 11.85 20.72
C HIS A 167 -3.86 11.66 19.92
N ALA A 168 -4.67 10.65 20.27
CA ALA A 168 -5.88 10.27 19.54
C ALA A 168 -6.74 11.50 19.17
N PRO A 169 -7.61 11.45 18.13
CA PRO A 169 -8.35 12.63 17.63
C PRO A 169 -9.19 13.38 18.68
N TYR A 170 -9.42 12.76 19.85
CA TYR A 170 -10.19 13.26 20.97
C TYR A 170 -9.31 13.80 22.12
N ASP A 171 -8.01 13.52 22.10
CA ASP A 171 -7.03 14.02 23.07
C ASP A 171 -6.18 15.14 22.44
N LEU A 172 -6.66 16.37 22.56
CA LEU A 172 -6.01 17.60 22.06
C LEU A 172 -4.72 17.99 22.81
N SER A 173 -4.05 17.06 23.48
CA SER A 173 -2.73 17.30 24.07
C SER A 173 -1.64 17.19 23.01
N TYR A 174 -0.60 18.02 23.11
CA TYR A 174 0.54 18.03 22.20
C TYR A 174 1.83 17.87 23.00
N GLY A 175 2.70 16.96 22.56
CA GLY A 175 4.00 16.69 23.19
C GLY A 175 4.50 15.31 22.82
N VAL A 176 5.81 15.08 22.93
CA VAL A 176 6.41 13.75 22.72
C VAL A 176 7.25 13.40 23.93
N ASP A 177 6.84 12.37 24.66
CA ASP A 177 7.73 11.76 25.65
C ASP A 177 8.74 10.88 24.92
N MET A 178 9.97 11.39 24.79
CA MET A 178 11.07 10.66 24.15
C MET A 178 11.40 9.33 24.83
N LYS A 179 10.98 9.11 26.09
CA LYS A 179 11.16 7.82 26.79
C LYS A 179 10.10 6.79 26.44
N GLN A 180 8.96 7.23 25.87
CA GLN A 180 7.81 6.39 25.54
C GLN A 180 7.46 6.45 24.04
N ILE A 181 8.30 7.10 23.22
CA ILE A 181 8.08 7.23 21.79
C ILE A 181 8.00 5.85 21.12
N ARG A 182 6.98 5.64 20.31
CA ARG A 182 6.86 4.42 19.51
C ARG A 182 7.76 4.50 18.28
N TRP A 183 8.86 3.73 18.28
CA TRP A 183 9.86 3.76 17.20
C TRP A 183 9.40 3.10 15.91
N PHE A 184 8.56 2.07 16.02
CA PHE A 184 8.20 1.20 14.90
C PHE A 184 6.68 1.09 14.75
N GLY A 185 6.21 1.17 13.50
CA GLY A 185 4.79 1.21 13.19
C GLY A 185 4.50 0.99 11.70
N ILE A 186 3.30 1.39 11.25
CA ILE A 186 2.76 1.03 9.93
C ILE A 186 3.63 1.60 8.79
N LEU A 187 4.03 2.88 8.88
CA LEU A 187 4.82 3.51 7.82
C LEU A 187 6.25 2.96 7.78
N GLN A 188 6.84 2.64 8.92
CA GLN A 188 8.16 2.02 9.05
C GLN A 188 8.15 0.61 8.45
N ARG A 189 7.10 -0.18 8.71
CA ARG A 189 6.90 -1.48 8.08
C ARG A 189 6.82 -1.36 6.56
N ILE A 190 5.99 -0.45 6.04
CA ILE A 190 5.88 -0.20 4.60
C ILE A 190 7.24 0.22 4.02
N ALA A 191 7.98 1.08 4.72
CA ALA A 191 9.30 1.54 4.32
C ALA A 191 10.31 0.38 4.23
N LEU A 192 10.30 -0.53 5.21
CA LEU A 192 11.17 -1.71 5.24
C LEU A 192 10.86 -2.67 4.10
N VAL A 193 9.58 -3.02 3.91
CA VAL A 193 9.15 -3.91 2.82
C VAL A 193 9.48 -3.29 1.46
N TYR A 194 9.17 -2.00 1.27
CA TYR A 194 9.52 -1.27 0.06
C TYR A 194 11.03 -1.28 -0.20
N PHE A 195 11.83 -0.98 0.82
CA PHE A 195 13.29 -0.93 0.72
C PHE A 195 13.86 -2.26 0.24
N VAL A 196 13.52 -3.37 0.91
CA VAL A 196 14.04 -4.70 0.57
C VAL A 196 13.60 -5.13 -0.83
N VAL A 197 12.30 -5.08 -1.12
CA VAL A 197 11.75 -5.56 -2.40
C VAL A 197 12.25 -4.71 -3.57
N ALA A 198 12.30 -3.39 -3.43
CA ALA A 198 12.78 -2.48 -4.47
C ALA A 198 14.29 -2.57 -4.68
N LEU A 199 15.07 -2.82 -3.61
CA LEU A 199 16.51 -3.00 -3.70
C LEU A 199 16.85 -4.28 -4.47
N ILE A 200 16.21 -5.41 -4.11
CA ILE A 200 16.36 -6.68 -4.85
C ILE A 200 15.98 -6.48 -6.32
N GLU A 201 14.86 -5.79 -6.60
CA GLU A 201 14.40 -5.52 -7.96
C GLU A 201 15.47 -4.73 -8.74
N THR A 202 15.98 -3.66 -8.13
CA THR A 202 16.92 -2.75 -8.78
C THR A 202 18.26 -3.44 -9.07
N VAL A 203 18.82 -4.15 -8.10
CA VAL A 203 20.12 -4.84 -8.24
C VAL A 203 20.06 -5.99 -9.24
N THR A 204 18.91 -6.67 -9.33
CA THR A 204 18.75 -7.83 -10.21
C THR A 204 18.32 -7.45 -11.63
N THR A 205 18.11 -6.16 -11.92
CA THR A 205 17.69 -5.64 -13.24
C THR A 205 18.56 -6.14 -14.39
N LYS A 206 19.89 -6.24 -14.20
CA LYS A 206 20.83 -6.70 -15.24
C LYS A 206 20.71 -8.18 -15.58
N HIS A 207 20.16 -9.00 -14.68
CA HIS A 207 20.01 -10.44 -14.85
C HIS A 207 18.64 -10.83 -15.41
N ARG A 208 17.81 -9.86 -15.80
CA ARG A 208 16.46 -10.13 -16.30
C ARG A 208 16.50 -10.59 -17.76
N PRO A 209 15.84 -11.71 -18.10
CA PRO A 209 15.66 -12.08 -19.49
C PRO A 209 14.77 -11.05 -20.20
N THR A 210 15.15 -10.66 -21.41
CA THR A 210 14.38 -9.73 -22.26
C THR A 210 13.16 -10.39 -22.91
N VAL A 211 13.18 -11.72 -23.03
CA VAL A 211 12.09 -12.54 -23.60
C VAL A 211 11.80 -13.69 -22.64
N LEU A 212 10.53 -13.90 -22.30
CA LEU A 212 10.08 -15.04 -21.50
C LEU A 212 9.76 -16.24 -22.39
N GLY A 213 10.16 -17.42 -21.96
CA GLY A 213 9.72 -18.67 -22.58
C GLY A 213 8.22 -18.94 -22.33
N PRO A 214 7.56 -19.77 -23.16
CA PRO A 214 6.10 -19.97 -23.17
C PRO A 214 5.52 -20.79 -21.99
N GLY A 215 6.25 -20.98 -20.88
CA GLY A 215 5.82 -21.81 -19.75
C GLY A 215 5.22 -21.03 -18.58
N HIS A 216 4.33 -21.65 -17.80
CA HIS A 216 3.76 -21.03 -16.58
C HIS A 216 4.83 -20.68 -15.53
N ILE A 217 5.90 -21.48 -15.47
CA ILE A 217 7.01 -21.34 -14.52
C ILE A 217 8.05 -20.31 -15.00
N SER A 218 8.00 -19.90 -16.28
CA SER A 218 9.06 -19.05 -16.87
C SER A 218 9.20 -17.71 -16.15
N ILE A 219 8.10 -17.14 -15.65
CA ILE A 219 8.10 -15.90 -14.87
C ILE A 219 8.74 -16.07 -13.49
N PHE A 220 8.54 -17.21 -12.83
CA PHE A 220 9.20 -17.51 -11.56
C PHE A 220 10.71 -17.65 -11.75
N THR A 221 11.13 -18.31 -12.83
CA THR A 221 12.55 -18.43 -13.18
C THR A 221 13.17 -17.08 -13.54
N ALA A 222 12.47 -16.24 -14.31
CA ALA A 222 12.93 -14.90 -14.70
C ALA A 222 13.12 -13.97 -13.49
N TYR A 223 12.27 -14.11 -12.47
CA TYR A 223 12.29 -13.29 -11.25
C TYR A 223 12.72 -14.09 -10.01
N LYS A 224 13.55 -15.12 -10.19
CA LYS A 224 13.98 -16.02 -9.11
C LYS A 224 14.60 -15.30 -7.92
N TRP A 225 15.31 -14.19 -8.14
CA TRP A 225 15.95 -13.44 -7.07
C TRP A 225 14.96 -12.79 -6.10
N GLN A 226 13.77 -12.39 -6.57
CA GLN A 226 12.70 -11.90 -5.69
C GLN A 226 12.19 -13.03 -4.79
N TRP A 227 11.97 -14.21 -5.37
CA TRP A 227 11.53 -15.38 -4.61
C TRP A 227 12.60 -15.92 -3.66
N ILE A 228 13.89 -15.87 -4.04
CA ILE A 228 15.01 -16.18 -3.15
C ILE A 228 15.03 -15.20 -1.97
N GLY A 229 14.89 -13.89 -2.22
CA GLY A 229 14.81 -12.90 -1.14
C GLY A 229 13.63 -13.12 -0.21
N GLY A 230 12.46 -13.44 -0.78
CA GLY A 230 11.28 -13.85 -0.01
C GLY A 230 11.52 -15.12 0.81
N LEU A 231 12.15 -16.14 0.24
CA LEU A 231 12.49 -17.39 0.93
C LEU A 231 13.46 -17.13 2.09
N VAL A 232 14.45 -16.26 1.91
CA VAL A 232 15.37 -15.86 3.00
C VAL A 232 14.60 -15.18 4.12
N ALA A 233 13.71 -14.22 3.81
CA ALA A 233 12.87 -13.58 4.82
C ALA A 233 11.97 -14.58 5.56
N PHE A 234 11.36 -15.51 4.82
CA PHE A 234 10.58 -16.61 5.39
C PHE A 234 11.40 -17.48 6.34
N LEU A 235 12.59 -17.93 5.92
CA LEU A 235 13.46 -18.77 6.75
C LEU A 235 13.91 -18.03 8.02
N VAL A 236 14.32 -16.76 7.90
CA VAL A 236 14.69 -15.93 9.06
C VAL A 236 13.52 -15.83 10.03
N TYR A 237 12.31 -15.53 9.53
CA TYR A 237 11.11 -15.46 10.36
C TYR A 237 10.79 -16.79 11.05
N MET A 238 10.76 -17.89 10.29
CA MET A 238 10.38 -19.22 10.81
C MET A 238 11.41 -19.75 11.81
N ILE A 239 12.70 -19.70 11.47
CA ILE A 239 13.77 -20.16 12.36
C ILE A 239 13.74 -19.36 13.66
N THR A 240 13.64 -18.04 13.59
CA THR A 240 13.58 -17.19 14.79
C THR A 240 12.32 -17.47 15.60
N THR A 241 11.16 -17.58 14.96
CA THR A 241 9.88 -17.79 15.66
C THR A 241 9.85 -19.11 16.43
N PHE A 242 10.37 -20.19 15.85
CA PHE A 242 10.31 -21.52 16.46
C PHE A 242 11.53 -21.88 17.31
N SER A 243 12.70 -21.31 17.00
CA SER A 243 13.95 -21.69 17.68
C SER A 243 14.32 -20.75 18.81
N LEU A 244 13.88 -19.49 18.82
CA LEU A 244 14.30 -18.52 19.84
C LEU A 244 13.67 -18.83 21.21
N TYR A 245 14.50 -18.82 22.25
CA TYR A 245 14.05 -18.96 23.63
C TYR A 245 13.51 -17.65 24.16
N VAL A 246 12.33 -17.70 24.76
CA VAL A 246 11.67 -16.55 25.38
C VAL A 246 11.77 -16.70 26.90
N PRO A 247 12.64 -15.92 27.56
CA PRO A 247 12.71 -15.91 29.02
C PRO A 247 11.50 -15.19 29.63
N ASP A 248 11.37 -15.32 30.94
CA ASP A 248 10.43 -14.54 31.74
C ASP A 248 10.78 -13.05 31.64
N TRP A 249 9.76 -12.19 31.69
CA TRP A 249 9.95 -10.75 31.56
C TRP A 249 8.97 -9.98 32.44
N SER A 250 9.37 -8.81 32.92
CA SER A 250 8.51 -7.92 33.69
C SER A 250 8.33 -6.57 32.99
N PHE A 251 7.27 -5.86 33.36
CA PHE A 251 6.97 -4.52 32.87
C PHE A 251 6.23 -3.72 33.95
N VAL A 252 6.30 -2.40 33.84
CA VAL A 252 5.67 -1.47 34.78
C VAL A 252 4.52 -0.75 34.09
N VAL A 253 3.39 -0.65 34.78
CA VAL A 253 2.24 0.15 34.34
C VAL A 253 1.96 1.21 35.39
N ASP A 254 1.89 2.46 34.95
CA ASP A 254 1.53 3.59 35.79
C ASP A 254 0.01 3.81 35.76
N GLU A 255 -0.68 3.45 36.85
CA GLU A 255 -2.11 3.70 37.03
C GLU A 255 -2.31 4.72 38.16
N LYS A 256 -2.90 5.88 37.86
CA LYS A 256 -3.34 6.88 38.86
C LYS A 256 -2.24 7.23 39.90
N HIS A 257 -1.02 7.52 39.42
CA HIS A 257 0.16 7.84 40.23
C HIS A 257 0.74 6.68 41.06
N VAL A 258 0.32 5.43 40.79
CA VAL A 258 0.91 4.23 41.39
C VAL A 258 1.49 3.34 40.30
N SER A 259 2.81 3.16 40.34
CA SER A 259 3.53 2.23 39.46
C SER A 259 3.37 0.80 39.99
N LYS A 260 2.83 -0.09 39.15
CA LYS A 260 2.73 -1.52 39.47
C LYS A 260 3.61 -2.33 38.52
N GLU A 261 4.44 -3.20 39.07
CA GLU A 261 5.24 -4.15 38.30
C GLU A 261 4.46 -5.46 38.12
N PHE A 262 4.50 -5.99 36.89
CA PHE A 262 3.87 -7.24 36.51
C PHE A 262 4.92 -8.20 35.96
N LEU A 263 4.82 -9.49 36.31
CA LEU A 263 5.76 -10.53 35.89
C LEU A 263 5.07 -11.56 34.99
N VAL A 264 5.61 -11.75 33.79
CA VAL A 264 5.12 -12.76 32.84
C VAL A 264 6.08 -13.94 32.80
N LYS A 265 5.58 -15.11 33.19
CA LYS A 265 6.30 -16.39 33.13
C LYS A 265 6.09 -17.06 31.77
N CYS A 266 7.19 -17.31 31.06
CA CYS A 266 7.22 -17.89 29.73
C CYS A 266 8.08 -19.15 29.68
N GLY A 267 9.39 -19.00 29.93
CA GLY A 267 10.37 -20.09 29.93
C GLY A 267 10.29 -21.09 28.76
N MET A 268 10.00 -20.65 27.52
CA MET A 268 9.60 -21.56 26.43
C MET A 268 10.16 -21.19 25.04
N ARG A 269 10.02 -22.10 24.06
CA ARG A 269 10.36 -21.93 22.63
C ARG A 269 9.15 -22.23 21.76
N GLY A 270 9.06 -21.59 20.58
CA GLY A 270 8.05 -21.90 19.56
C GLY A 270 6.60 -21.64 19.91
N HIS A 271 6.33 -20.87 20.98
CA HIS A 271 4.98 -20.50 21.36
C HIS A 271 4.42 -19.39 20.47
N LEU A 272 3.21 -19.57 19.95
CA LEU A 272 2.51 -18.59 19.09
C LEU A 272 1.36 -17.87 19.82
N GLY A 273 1.18 -18.12 21.12
CA GLY A 273 0.21 -17.42 21.94
C GLY A 273 0.65 -16.01 22.36
N PRO A 274 -0.23 -15.26 23.04
CA PRO A 274 0.08 -13.92 23.52
C PRO A 274 1.27 -13.93 24.50
N ALA A 275 1.98 -12.81 24.56
CA ALA A 275 3.06 -12.46 25.49
C ALA A 275 4.37 -13.26 25.46
N CYS A 276 4.31 -14.59 25.32
CA CYS A 276 5.45 -15.50 25.39
C CYS A 276 5.97 -15.97 24.02
N ASN A 277 5.59 -15.26 22.94
CA ASN A 277 6.07 -15.55 21.60
C ASN A 277 7.40 -14.84 21.28
N ALA A 278 8.14 -15.42 20.35
CA ALA A 278 9.45 -14.91 19.92
C ALA A 278 9.36 -13.54 19.20
N VAL A 279 8.24 -13.25 18.50
CA VAL A 279 8.02 -11.97 17.82
C VAL A 279 8.06 -10.82 18.82
N GLY A 280 7.22 -10.88 19.85
CA GLY A 280 7.20 -9.89 20.92
C GLY A 280 8.51 -9.84 21.71
N TYR A 281 9.21 -10.97 21.87
CA TYR A 281 10.53 -10.96 22.52
C TYR A 281 11.58 -10.19 21.72
N VAL A 282 11.67 -10.40 20.41
CA VAL A 282 12.59 -9.64 19.55
C VAL A 282 12.30 -8.15 19.66
N ASP A 283 11.03 -7.73 19.60
CA ASP A 283 10.67 -6.32 19.70
C ASP A 283 11.02 -5.71 21.07
N ARG A 284 10.82 -6.45 22.17
CA ARG A 284 11.26 -6.03 23.51
C ARG A 284 12.77 -5.81 23.59
N GLN A 285 13.57 -6.63 22.90
CA GLN A 285 15.04 -6.50 22.91
C GLN A 285 15.55 -5.40 22.00
N VAL A 286 14.94 -5.25 20.81
CA VAL A 286 15.40 -4.28 19.80
C VAL A 286 14.95 -2.87 20.14
N TRP A 287 13.69 -2.69 20.55
CA TRP A 287 13.10 -1.37 20.77
C TRP A 287 13.06 -0.98 22.24
N GLY A 288 13.01 -1.95 23.15
CA GLY A 288 12.75 -1.71 24.57
C GLY A 288 11.26 -1.65 24.89
N ILE A 289 10.89 -2.11 26.09
CA ILE A 289 9.48 -2.30 26.52
C ILE A 289 8.67 -1.00 26.48
N ASN A 290 9.29 0.13 26.85
CA ASN A 290 8.65 1.44 26.88
C ASN A 290 8.29 2.00 25.49
N HIS A 291 8.88 1.45 24.44
CA HIS A 291 8.69 1.92 23.07
C HIS A 291 7.71 1.04 22.28
N LEU A 292 7.06 0.09 22.95
CA LEU A 292 6.06 -0.79 22.38
C LEU A 292 4.66 -0.22 22.55
N TYR A 293 3.74 -0.63 21.68
CA TYR A 293 2.34 -0.23 21.78
C TYR A 293 1.69 -0.76 23.07
N THR A 294 1.08 0.16 23.85
CA THR A 294 0.61 -0.08 25.22
C THR A 294 -0.83 -0.61 25.32
N GLN A 295 -1.59 -0.57 24.22
CA GLN A 295 -2.99 -0.99 24.17
C GLN A 295 -3.19 -2.17 23.20
N PRO A 296 -2.50 -3.30 23.39
CA PRO A 296 -2.54 -4.39 22.42
C PRO A 296 -3.92 -5.03 22.33
N VAL A 297 -4.27 -5.46 21.11
CA VAL A 297 -5.60 -6.03 20.79
C VAL A 297 -5.91 -7.30 21.60
N TRP A 298 -4.89 -8.02 22.08
CA TRP A 298 -5.08 -9.22 22.92
C TRP A 298 -5.77 -8.93 24.26
N ARG A 299 -5.89 -7.66 24.67
CA ARG A 299 -6.66 -7.26 25.86
C ARG A 299 -8.13 -7.60 25.75
N ARG A 300 -8.60 -7.81 24.52
CA ARG A 300 -9.97 -8.20 24.18
C ARG A 300 -10.20 -9.71 24.18
N LEU A 301 -9.17 -10.49 24.50
CA LEU A 301 -9.34 -11.93 24.69
C LEU A 301 -10.25 -12.21 25.89
N LYS A 302 -10.99 -13.32 25.80
CA LYS A 302 -11.84 -13.83 26.90
C LYS A 302 -11.08 -14.02 28.22
N ALA A 303 -9.77 -14.30 28.14
CA ALA A 303 -8.91 -14.40 29.32
C ALA A 303 -8.69 -13.06 30.03
N CYS A 304 -8.89 -11.93 29.33
CA CYS A 304 -8.60 -10.59 29.82
C CYS A 304 -9.87 -9.81 30.18
N THR A 305 -10.96 -9.94 29.40
CA THR A 305 -12.20 -9.17 29.58
C THR A 305 -13.46 -10.00 29.34
N LEU A 306 -14.53 -9.70 30.10
CA LEU A 306 -15.87 -10.26 29.89
C LEU A 306 -16.56 -9.66 28.65
N SER A 307 -16.11 -8.51 28.16
CA SER A 307 -16.65 -7.86 26.95
C SER A 307 -16.15 -8.49 25.65
N SER A 308 -15.30 -9.52 25.71
CA SER A 308 -14.71 -10.17 24.53
C SER A 308 -15.80 -10.56 23.51
N PRO A 309 -15.62 -10.23 22.21
CA PRO A 309 -14.41 -9.74 21.56
C PRO A 309 -14.28 -8.20 21.53
N SER A 310 -15.16 -7.45 22.18
CA SER A 310 -15.08 -5.99 22.27
C SER A 310 -14.14 -5.56 23.40
N ASP A 311 -13.72 -4.30 23.36
CA ASP A 311 -13.00 -3.69 24.47
C ASP A 311 -13.88 -3.54 25.71
N GLY A 312 -13.23 -3.59 26.87
CA GLY A 312 -13.89 -3.50 28.16
C GLY A 312 -12.89 -3.53 29.32
N PRO A 313 -13.38 -3.35 30.55
CA PRO A 313 -12.52 -3.40 31.73
C PRO A 313 -11.88 -4.79 31.86
N LEU A 314 -10.62 -4.82 32.32
CA LEU A 314 -9.93 -6.06 32.60
C LEU A 314 -10.59 -6.75 33.82
N GLN A 315 -10.68 -8.08 33.74
CA GLN A 315 -11.14 -8.90 34.86
C GLN A 315 -10.18 -8.80 36.05
N LYS A 316 -10.71 -9.01 37.26
CA LYS A 316 -9.91 -8.92 38.50
C LYS A 316 -8.84 -10.01 38.57
N ASP A 317 -9.12 -11.17 38.00
CA ASP A 317 -8.28 -12.36 37.86
C ASP A 317 -7.61 -12.47 36.49
N ALA A 318 -7.65 -11.40 35.67
CA ALA A 318 -7.00 -11.39 34.37
C ALA A 318 -5.48 -11.64 34.50
N PRO A 319 -4.90 -12.53 33.68
CA PRO A 319 -3.46 -12.78 33.69
C PRO A 319 -2.64 -11.50 33.53
N ASP A 320 -1.47 -11.45 34.17
CA ASP A 320 -0.60 -10.27 34.17
C ASP A 320 -0.25 -9.81 32.76
N TRP A 321 -0.03 -10.75 31.84
CA TRP A 321 0.29 -10.46 30.45
C TRP A 321 -0.80 -9.70 29.68
N CYS A 322 -2.06 -9.71 30.14
CA CYS A 322 -3.13 -8.90 29.53
C CYS A 322 -2.79 -7.41 29.53
N ARG A 323 -2.00 -6.93 30.49
CA ARG A 323 -1.56 -5.53 30.57
C ARG A 323 -0.23 -5.27 29.85
N GLY A 324 0.43 -6.33 29.39
CA GLY A 324 1.76 -6.23 28.79
C GLY A 324 1.71 -5.54 27.44
N PRO A 325 2.66 -4.63 27.12
CA PRO A 325 2.71 -3.98 25.83
C PRO A 325 3.17 -4.96 24.74
N PHE A 326 2.76 -4.70 23.50
CA PHE A 326 3.10 -5.54 22.34
C PHE A 326 3.03 -4.76 21.04
N GLU A 327 4.07 -4.91 20.21
CA GLU A 327 4.19 -4.20 18.95
C GLU A 327 3.78 -5.10 17.76
N PRO A 328 2.55 -4.98 17.22
CA PRO A 328 2.13 -5.79 16.07
C PRO A 328 2.91 -5.47 14.80
N GLU A 329 3.42 -4.25 14.71
CA GLU A 329 4.10 -3.78 13.53
C GLU A 329 5.62 -3.96 13.59
N GLY A 330 6.12 -4.67 14.61
CA GLY A 330 7.54 -4.77 14.96
C GLY A 330 8.47 -5.38 13.93
N LEU A 331 9.73 -5.60 14.31
CA LEU A 331 10.81 -5.96 13.40
C LEU A 331 10.60 -7.35 12.80
N LEU A 332 10.39 -8.37 13.65
CA LEU A 332 10.31 -9.75 13.19
C LEU A 332 9.04 -9.99 12.33
N SER A 333 7.91 -9.43 12.74
CA SER A 333 6.67 -9.46 11.97
C SER A 333 6.79 -8.65 10.67
N SER A 334 7.59 -7.56 10.63
CA SER A 334 7.91 -6.83 9.39
C SER A 334 8.80 -7.61 8.43
N ILE A 335 9.70 -8.47 8.93
CA ILE A 335 10.47 -9.40 8.09
C ILE A 335 9.52 -10.38 7.39
N SER A 336 8.54 -10.93 8.11
CA SER A 336 7.48 -11.74 7.49
C SER A 336 6.69 -10.95 6.43
N ALA A 337 6.41 -9.67 6.71
CA ALA A 337 5.68 -8.77 5.80
C ALA A 337 6.35 -8.52 4.44
N ILE A 338 7.66 -8.76 4.32
CA ILE A 338 8.38 -8.73 3.03
C ILE A 338 7.72 -9.69 2.03
N LEU A 339 7.23 -10.84 2.49
CA LEU A 339 6.56 -11.83 1.64
C LEU A 339 5.32 -11.27 0.94
N SER A 340 4.51 -10.44 1.60
CA SER A 340 3.35 -9.78 0.98
C SER A 340 3.78 -8.82 -0.13
N GLY A 341 4.90 -8.12 0.05
CA GLY A 341 5.52 -7.29 -0.99
C GLY A 341 6.06 -8.12 -2.17
N VAL A 342 6.65 -9.28 -1.90
CA VAL A 342 7.14 -10.22 -2.94
C VAL A 342 5.97 -10.83 -3.75
N ILE A 343 4.88 -11.20 -3.08
CA ILE A 343 3.66 -11.65 -3.76
C ILE A 343 3.12 -10.53 -4.67
N GLY A 344 3.06 -9.30 -4.16
CA GLY A 344 2.63 -8.12 -4.92
C GLY A 344 3.51 -7.82 -6.14
N ILE A 345 4.84 -7.82 -5.99
CA ILE A 345 5.74 -7.52 -7.11
C ILE A 345 5.61 -8.56 -8.22
N HIS A 346 5.39 -9.83 -7.87
CA HIS A 346 5.11 -10.87 -8.85
C HIS A 346 3.87 -10.57 -9.70
N TYR A 347 2.78 -10.08 -9.09
CA TYR A 347 1.60 -9.63 -9.83
C TYR A 347 1.93 -8.51 -10.82
N GLY A 348 2.75 -7.55 -10.39
CA GLY A 348 3.22 -6.48 -11.26
C GLY A 348 4.10 -6.98 -12.43
N HIS A 349 4.94 -7.98 -12.20
CA HIS A 349 5.74 -8.62 -13.25
C HIS A 349 4.87 -9.34 -14.29
N VAL A 350 3.84 -10.06 -13.85
CA VAL A 350 2.86 -10.69 -14.74
C VAL A 350 2.19 -9.63 -15.62
N LEU A 351 1.81 -8.48 -15.05
CA LEU A 351 1.18 -7.38 -15.79
C LEU A 351 2.09 -6.80 -16.88
N ILE A 352 3.40 -6.75 -16.62
CA ILE A 352 4.39 -6.17 -17.53
C ILE A 352 4.66 -7.07 -18.74
N HIS A 353 4.72 -8.38 -18.53
CA HIS A 353 5.22 -9.33 -19.52
C HIS A 353 4.13 -10.00 -20.33
N PHE A 354 3.06 -10.46 -19.69
CA PHE A 354 1.95 -11.09 -20.39
C PHE A 354 1.08 -9.98 -20.98
N LYS A 355 0.79 -10.04 -22.29
CA LYS A 355 -0.09 -9.06 -22.95
C LYS A 355 -1.56 -9.49 -22.93
N GLY A 356 -1.82 -10.81 -22.95
CA GLY A 356 -3.17 -11.37 -22.94
C GLY A 356 -3.84 -11.30 -21.57
N HIS A 357 -5.11 -10.88 -21.54
CA HIS A 357 -5.91 -10.82 -20.31
C HIS A 357 -6.08 -12.19 -19.65
N ALA A 358 -6.35 -13.24 -20.45
CA ALA A 358 -6.55 -14.60 -19.95
C ALA A 358 -5.27 -15.19 -19.32
N GLU A 359 -4.11 -14.93 -19.91
CA GLU A 359 -2.82 -15.40 -19.38
C GLU A 359 -2.50 -14.75 -18.04
N ARG A 360 -2.73 -13.43 -17.91
CA ARG A 360 -2.58 -12.69 -16.65
C ARG A 360 -3.46 -13.27 -15.56
N LEU A 361 -4.75 -13.42 -15.85
CA LEU A 361 -5.73 -13.96 -14.91
C LEU A 361 -5.40 -15.40 -14.51
N LYS A 362 -4.96 -16.24 -15.45
CA LYS A 362 -4.56 -17.61 -15.15
C LYS A 362 -3.40 -17.67 -14.15
N GLN A 363 -2.37 -16.86 -14.35
CA GLN A 363 -1.21 -16.77 -13.43
C GLN A 363 -1.63 -16.28 -12.04
N TRP A 364 -2.37 -15.17 -12.00
CA TRP A 364 -2.81 -14.56 -10.75
C TRP A 364 -3.76 -15.45 -9.96
N VAL A 365 -4.84 -15.93 -10.57
CA VAL A 365 -5.83 -16.75 -9.88
C VAL A 365 -5.22 -18.08 -9.43
N SER A 366 -4.36 -18.70 -10.25
CA SER A 366 -3.68 -19.94 -9.86
C SER A 366 -2.81 -19.73 -8.61
N MET A 367 -1.99 -18.68 -8.57
CA MET A 367 -1.16 -18.40 -7.39
C MET A 367 -2.00 -18.05 -6.16
N ALA A 368 -3.05 -17.24 -6.34
CA ALA A 368 -3.93 -16.84 -5.25
C ALA A 368 -4.64 -18.05 -4.60
N VAL A 369 -5.16 -18.97 -5.41
CA VAL A 369 -5.80 -20.20 -4.92
C VAL A 369 -4.81 -21.08 -4.17
N VAL A 370 -3.59 -21.26 -4.69
CA VAL A 370 -2.55 -22.04 -4.00
C VAL A 370 -2.20 -21.44 -2.63
N LEU A 371 -2.05 -20.11 -2.55
CA LEU A 371 -1.78 -19.42 -1.29
C LEU A 371 -2.92 -19.60 -0.27
N VAL A 372 -4.19 -19.48 -0.71
CA VAL A 372 -5.35 -19.72 0.17
C VAL A 372 -5.37 -21.16 0.68
N ILE A 373 -5.12 -22.15 -0.19
CA ILE A 373 -5.08 -23.56 0.20
C ILE A 373 -4.00 -23.80 1.25
N ILE A 374 -2.79 -23.29 1.04
CA ILE A 374 -1.68 -23.41 2.02
C ILE A 374 -2.08 -22.80 3.37
N ALA A 375 -2.70 -21.62 3.35
CA ALA A 375 -3.13 -20.96 4.58
C ALA A 375 -4.19 -21.75 5.35
N ILE A 376 -5.20 -22.28 4.64
CA ILE A 376 -6.25 -23.11 5.22
C ILE A 376 -5.64 -24.38 5.84
N ILE A 377 -4.76 -25.07 5.11
CA ILE A 377 -4.08 -26.27 5.62
C ILE A 377 -3.32 -25.92 6.91
N LEU A 378 -2.49 -24.89 6.91
CA LEU A 378 -1.69 -24.50 8.07
C LEU A 378 -2.55 -24.09 9.28
N HIS A 379 -3.69 -23.45 9.03
CA HIS A 379 -4.58 -23.00 10.09
C HIS A 379 -5.36 -24.16 10.72
N PHE A 380 -5.97 -25.02 9.91
CA PHE A 380 -6.82 -26.12 10.39
C PHE A 380 -6.03 -27.36 10.84
N THR A 381 -4.74 -27.45 10.53
CA THR A 381 -3.83 -28.44 11.13
C THR A 381 -3.21 -27.98 12.44
N ASP A 382 -3.58 -26.79 12.94
CA ASP A 382 -3.01 -26.13 14.12
C ASP A 382 -1.48 -25.92 14.07
N ALA A 383 -0.87 -26.09 12.88
CA ALA A 383 0.57 -25.90 12.70
C ALA A 383 0.95 -24.42 12.85
N ILE A 384 0.23 -23.53 12.17
CA ILE A 384 0.43 -22.07 12.25
C ILE A 384 -0.93 -21.38 12.13
N PRO A 385 -1.50 -20.81 13.21
CA PRO A 385 -2.77 -20.11 13.14
C PRO A 385 -2.65 -18.83 12.31
N ILE A 386 -3.73 -18.46 11.62
CA ILE A 386 -3.85 -17.15 10.99
C ILE A 386 -3.85 -16.11 12.11
N ASN A 387 -2.80 -15.29 12.14
CA ASN A 387 -2.59 -14.32 13.22
C ASN A 387 -1.93 -13.06 12.65
N LYS A 388 -2.67 -11.95 12.68
CA LYS A 388 -2.22 -10.63 12.20
C LYS A 388 -1.11 -10.04 13.06
N GLN A 389 -1.20 -10.22 14.38
CA GLN A 389 -0.29 -9.61 15.35
C GLN A 389 1.14 -10.16 15.21
N LEU A 390 1.27 -11.47 14.90
CA LEU A 390 2.55 -12.10 14.59
C LEU A 390 2.96 -11.92 13.12
N TYR A 391 2.05 -11.46 12.26
CA TYR A 391 2.16 -11.53 10.81
C TYR A 391 2.55 -12.95 10.36
N SER A 392 1.79 -13.95 10.85
CA SER A 392 2.12 -15.36 10.69
C SER A 392 2.17 -15.77 9.21
N PHE A 393 2.94 -16.81 8.88
CA PHE A 393 3.05 -17.26 7.49
C PHE A 393 1.70 -17.68 6.89
N SER A 394 0.84 -18.35 7.67
CA SER A 394 -0.52 -18.68 7.22
C SER A 394 -1.36 -17.43 6.98
N TYR A 395 -1.21 -16.37 7.78
CA TYR A 395 -1.84 -15.07 7.55
C TYR A 395 -1.33 -14.39 6.27
N VAL A 396 -0.02 -14.43 6.00
CA VAL A 396 0.57 -13.93 4.73
C VAL A 396 -0.03 -14.64 3.53
N CYS A 397 -0.09 -15.97 3.57
CA CYS A 397 -0.68 -16.77 2.50
C CYS A 397 -2.17 -16.46 2.32
N PHE A 398 -2.93 -16.38 3.41
CA PHE A 398 -4.37 -16.12 3.36
C PHE A 398 -4.67 -14.76 2.74
N THR A 399 -4.03 -13.71 3.26
CA THR A 399 -4.28 -12.32 2.84
C THR A 399 -3.65 -12.01 1.48
N GLY A 400 -2.49 -12.59 1.15
CA GLY A 400 -1.91 -12.51 -0.18
C GLY A 400 -2.77 -13.19 -1.24
N GLY A 401 -3.36 -14.35 -0.92
CA GLY A 401 -4.32 -15.02 -1.78
C GLY A 401 -5.62 -14.21 -1.95
N ALA A 402 -6.19 -13.68 -0.87
CA ALA A 402 -7.36 -12.82 -0.92
C ALA A 402 -7.10 -11.54 -1.74
N ALA A 403 -5.96 -10.87 -1.54
CA ALA A 403 -5.55 -9.70 -2.31
C ALA A 403 -5.48 -10.05 -3.80
N GLY A 404 -4.88 -11.20 -4.12
CA GLY A 404 -4.75 -11.70 -5.48
C GLY A 404 -6.07 -11.98 -6.18
N LEU A 405 -7.04 -12.57 -5.47
CA LEU A 405 -8.39 -12.84 -5.99
C LEU A 405 -9.16 -11.53 -6.23
N ILE A 406 -9.16 -10.62 -5.25
CA ILE A 406 -9.88 -9.34 -5.35
C ILE A 406 -9.25 -8.47 -6.45
N PHE A 407 -7.91 -8.43 -6.53
CA PHE A 407 -7.21 -7.72 -7.60
C PHE A 407 -7.56 -8.28 -8.98
N SER A 408 -7.64 -9.60 -9.12
CA SER A 408 -8.04 -10.26 -10.36
C SER A 408 -9.50 -9.96 -10.73
N ALA A 409 -10.40 -9.90 -9.75
CA ALA A 409 -11.80 -9.52 -9.95
C ALA A 409 -11.92 -8.06 -10.42
N PHE A 410 -11.21 -7.13 -9.76
CA PHE A 410 -11.19 -5.73 -10.19
C PHE A 410 -10.61 -5.58 -11.59
N TYR A 411 -9.54 -6.31 -11.90
CA TYR A 411 -8.95 -6.33 -13.24
C TYR A 411 -9.95 -6.77 -14.31
N LEU A 412 -10.68 -7.85 -14.03
CA LEU A 412 -11.68 -8.39 -14.92
C LEU A 412 -12.84 -7.39 -15.14
N VAL A 413 -13.35 -6.76 -14.08
CA VAL A 413 -14.46 -5.81 -14.19
C VAL A 413 -14.03 -4.50 -14.87
N ILE A 414 -12.87 -3.94 -14.49
CA ILE A 414 -12.44 -2.59 -14.93
C ILE A 414 -11.70 -2.64 -16.26
N ASP A 415 -10.71 -3.52 -16.40
CA ASP A 415 -9.82 -3.54 -17.56
C ASP A 415 -10.27 -4.52 -18.66
N VAL A 416 -11.06 -5.56 -18.34
CA VAL A 416 -11.57 -6.53 -19.34
C VAL A 416 -13.01 -6.21 -19.76
N TRP A 417 -13.93 -6.06 -18.81
CA TRP A 417 -15.33 -5.72 -19.08
C TRP A 417 -15.58 -4.22 -19.29
N HIS A 418 -14.58 -3.36 -19.05
CA HIS A 418 -14.67 -1.91 -19.24
C HIS A 418 -15.74 -1.23 -18.37
N CYS A 419 -16.16 -1.87 -17.27
CA CYS A 419 -17.14 -1.36 -16.31
C CYS A 419 -16.50 -0.40 -15.29
N ARG A 420 -15.93 0.71 -15.78
CA ARG A 420 -15.11 1.63 -14.97
C ARG A 420 -15.91 2.60 -14.11
N LYS A 421 -17.07 3.07 -14.58
CA LYS A 421 -17.83 4.17 -13.95
C LYS A 421 -18.10 4.00 -12.45
N PRO A 422 -18.52 2.82 -11.95
CA PRO A 422 -18.78 2.63 -10.51
C PRO A 422 -17.52 2.74 -9.65
N PHE A 423 -16.34 2.48 -10.21
CA PHE A 423 -15.07 2.44 -9.50
C PHE A 423 -14.30 3.76 -9.57
N LEU A 424 -14.81 4.77 -10.27
CA LEU A 424 -14.13 6.08 -10.40
C LEU A 424 -13.86 6.73 -9.05
N PHE A 425 -14.82 6.62 -8.11
CA PHE A 425 -14.65 7.10 -6.74
C PHE A 425 -13.44 6.45 -6.06
N LEU A 426 -13.29 5.13 -6.19
CA LEU A 426 -12.14 4.40 -5.65
C LEU A 426 -10.85 4.79 -6.39
N GLU A 427 -10.90 4.95 -7.71
CA GLU A 427 -9.73 5.42 -8.45
C GLU A 427 -9.24 6.79 -7.96
N TRP A 428 -10.14 7.76 -7.73
CA TRP A 428 -9.76 9.09 -7.27
C TRP A 428 -9.11 9.06 -5.88
N ILE A 429 -9.71 8.33 -4.93
CA ILE A 429 -9.14 8.10 -3.61
C ILE A 429 -7.77 7.44 -3.75
N GLY A 430 -7.68 6.39 -4.57
CA GLY A 430 -6.44 5.67 -4.82
C GLY A 430 -5.35 6.59 -5.38
N MET A 431 -5.66 7.43 -6.36
CA MET A 431 -4.71 8.37 -6.95
C MET A 431 -4.13 9.37 -5.94
N ASN A 432 -4.87 9.67 -4.86
CA ASN A 432 -4.52 10.56 -3.75
C ASN A 432 -4.35 9.82 -2.40
N ALA A 433 -4.05 8.51 -2.43
CA ALA A 433 -4.08 7.65 -1.26
C ALA A 433 -3.22 8.14 -0.07
N MET A 434 -2.05 8.74 -0.32
CA MET A 434 -1.21 9.25 0.76
C MET A 434 -1.84 10.43 1.51
N LEU A 435 -2.51 11.34 0.77
CA LEU A 435 -3.25 12.45 1.40
C LEU A 435 -4.36 11.92 2.28
N VAL A 436 -5.18 11.03 1.72
CA VAL A 436 -6.32 10.49 2.45
C VAL A 436 -5.86 9.65 3.64
N PHE A 437 -4.78 8.87 3.51
CA PHE A 437 -4.18 8.16 4.64
C PHE A 437 -3.78 9.11 5.78
N VAL A 438 -3.01 10.16 5.47
CA VAL A 438 -2.50 11.09 6.49
C VAL A 438 -3.62 11.94 7.10
N MET A 439 -4.55 12.42 6.30
CA MET A 439 -5.58 13.34 6.77
C MET A 439 -6.79 12.62 7.40
N ALA A 440 -7.22 11.48 6.83
CA ALA A 440 -8.37 10.73 7.32
C ALA A 440 -7.94 9.73 8.40
N ALA A 441 -7.20 8.69 8.03
CA ALA A 441 -6.96 7.53 8.90
C ALA A 441 -5.96 7.80 10.04
N GLN A 442 -5.01 8.73 9.86
CA GLN A 442 -4.19 9.19 11.00
C GLN A 442 -4.90 10.27 11.83
N GLY A 443 -6.16 10.60 11.50
CA GLY A 443 -7.00 11.48 12.30
C GLY A 443 -6.61 12.95 12.31
N ILE A 444 -5.67 13.40 11.47
CA ILE A 444 -5.21 14.81 11.47
C ILE A 444 -6.35 15.78 11.16
N PHE A 445 -7.18 15.46 10.16
CA PHE A 445 -8.32 16.30 9.81
C PHE A 445 -9.36 16.32 10.94
N ALA A 446 -9.68 15.15 11.50
CA ALA A 446 -10.61 15.03 12.62
C ALA A 446 -10.10 15.79 13.85
N ALA A 447 -8.83 15.63 14.23
CA ALA A 447 -8.20 16.34 15.33
C ALA A 447 -8.21 17.87 15.12
N PHE A 448 -7.95 18.32 13.89
CA PHE A 448 -8.08 19.74 13.53
C PHE A 448 -9.51 20.21 13.78
N VAL A 449 -10.52 19.58 13.19
CA VAL A 449 -11.94 19.97 13.36
C VAL A 449 -12.40 19.90 14.83
N ASN A 450 -12.02 18.84 15.54
CA ASN A 450 -12.31 18.64 16.96
C ASN A 450 -11.65 19.68 17.87
N GLY A 451 -10.59 20.34 17.40
CA GLY A 451 -9.94 21.45 18.09
C GLY A 451 -10.87 22.64 18.34
N TRP A 452 -11.93 22.79 17.53
CA TRP A 452 -13.01 23.75 17.76
C TRP A 452 -14.12 23.10 18.59
N TYR A 453 -14.08 23.31 19.90
CA TYR A 453 -15.09 22.85 20.84
C TYR A 453 -15.65 23.99 21.70
N TYR A 454 -16.86 23.82 22.21
CA TYR A 454 -17.52 24.80 23.07
C TYR A 454 -17.64 24.26 24.50
N GLU A 455 -17.00 24.95 25.46
CA GLU A 455 -16.89 24.61 26.89
C GLU A 455 -16.15 23.30 27.22
N SER A 456 -16.49 22.18 26.56
CA SER A 456 -15.90 20.86 26.78
C SER A 456 -15.47 20.19 25.47
N LYS A 457 -14.43 19.35 25.53
CA LYS A 457 -13.91 18.61 24.36
C LYS A 457 -14.95 17.70 23.71
N ASP A 458 -15.93 17.25 24.49
CA ASP A 458 -17.02 16.40 24.01
C ASP A 458 -18.06 17.17 23.19
N ASN A 459 -18.12 18.50 23.34
CA ASN A 459 -19.02 19.38 22.61
C ASN A 459 -18.31 20.04 21.42
N ASN A 460 -17.91 19.21 20.47
CA ASN A 460 -17.31 19.62 19.20
C ASN A 460 -18.26 19.31 18.02
N LEU A 461 -17.95 19.86 16.84
CA LEU A 461 -18.79 19.71 15.65
C LEU A 461 -18.97 18.24 15.21
N VAL A 462 -17.91 17.44 15.30
CA VAL A 462 -17.94 16.02 14.88
C VAL A 462 -18.87 15.21 15.78
N ASN A 463 -18.71 15.32 17.09
CA ASN A 463 -19.56 14.66 18.07
C ASN A 463 -21.02 15.13 17.93
N TRP A 464 -21.24 16.43 17.68
CA TRP A 464 -22.60 16.96 17.46
C TRP A 464 -23.25 16.33 16.23
N ILE A 465 -22.54 16.26 15.09
CA ILE A 465 -23.05 15.63 13.86
C ILE A 465 -23.32 14.15 14.11
N GLN A 466 -22.36 13.43 14.69
CA GLN A 466 -22.50 12.00 14.94
C GLN A 466 -23.70 11.70 15.84
N ASN A 467 -23.86 12.42 16.95
CA ASN A 467 -24.95 12.21 17.89
C ASN A 467 -26.30 12.62 17.29
N HIS A 468 -26.44 13.84 16.78
CA HIS A 468 -27.75 14.36 16.40
C HIS A 468 -28.21 14.01 14.99
N VAL A 469 -27.29 13.88 14.04
CA VAL A 469 -27.64 13.60 12.63
C VAL A 469 -27.71 12.10 12.37
N PHE A 470 -26.88 11.30 13.05
CA PHE A 470 -26.79 9.87 12.79
C PHE A 470 -27.33 9.01 13.94
N ILE A 471 -26.91 9.21 15.19
CA ILE A 471 -27.34 8.32 16.28
C ILE A 471 -28.79 8.57 16.66
N ASP A 472 -29.19 9.82 16.87
CA ASP A 472 -30.54 10.20 17.29
C ASP A 472 -31.60 9.88 16.24
N VAL A 473 -31.28 10.07 14.95
CA VAL A 473 -32.19 9.80 13.82
C VAL A 473 -32.45 8.29 13.66
N TRP A 474 -31.42 7.46 13.85
CA TRP A 474 -31.51 6.02 13.66
C TRP A 474 -31.74 5.23 14.95
N HIS A 475 -31.81 5.91 16.10
CA HIS A 475 -32.00 5.34 17.44
C HIS A 475 -31.05 4.17 17.76
N SER A 476 -29.83 4.19 17.22
CA SER A 476 -28.86 3.11 17.35
C SER A 476 -27.45 3.65 17.20
N GLU A 477 -26.65 3.53 18.26
CA GLU A 477 -25.25 3.96 18.28
C GLU A 477 -24.43 3.23 17.21
N ARG A 478 -24.64 1.91 17.07
CA ARG A 478 -23.90 1.10 16.08
C ARG A 478 -24.20 1.51 14.65
N LEU A 479 -25.50 1.65 14.32
CA LEU A 479 -25.91 2.02 12.96
C LEU A 479 -25.56 3.49 12.67
N GLY A 480 -25.77 4.38 13.64
CA GLY A 480 -25.41 5.80 13.53
C GLY A 480 -23.93 5.98 13.22
N THR A 481 -23.04 5.34 13.99
CA THR A 481 -21.59 5.40 13.74
C THR A 481 -21.22 4.84 12.37
N LEU A 482 -21.79 3.70 11.95
CA LEU A 482 -21.52 3.14 10.62
C LEU A 482 -21.95 4.10 9.48
N LEU A 483 -23.13 4.71 9.60
CA LEU A 483 -23.64 5.65 8.60
C LEU A 483 -22.84 6.95 8.58
N TYR A 484 -22.40 7.44 9.74
CA TYR A 484 -21.50 8.58 9.85
C TYR A 484 -20.20 8.31 9.07
N VAL A 485 -19.54 7.18 9.30
CA VAL A 485 -18.28 6.84 8.59
C VAL A 485 -18.50 6.70 7.08
N ILE A 486 -19.60 6.10 6.64
CA ILE A 486 -19.90 5.94 5.20
C ILE A 486 -20.19 7.29 4.52
N PHE A 487 -21.06 8.11 5.11
CA PHE A 487 -21.60 9.31 4.46
C PHE A 487 -20.85 10.60 4.81
N ALA A 488 -20.36 10.75 6.04
CA ALA A 488 -19.65 11.94 6.48
C ALA A 488 -18.13 11.84 6.22
N GLU A 489 -17.54 10.64 6.21
CA GLU A 489 -16.09 10.48 6.06
C GLU A 489 -15.69 9.90 4.70
N ILE A 490 -16.13 8.69 4.38
CA ILE A 490 -15.74 8.02 3.13
C ILE A 490 -16.21 8.83 1.92
N LEU A 491 -17.48 9.22 1.89
CA LEU A 491 -18.03 10.04 0.79
C LEU A 491 -17.34 11.41 0.72
N PHE A 492 -17.11 12.06 1.86
CA PHE A 492 -16.39 13.34 1.92
C PHE A 492 -15.00 13.22 1.28
N TRP A 493 -14.20 12.23 1.69
CA TRP A 493 -12.86 12.04 1.16
C TRP A 493 -12.83 11.68 -0.31
N GLY A 494 -13.84 10.96 -0.83
CA GLY A 494 -13.91 10.71 -2.26
C GLY A 494 -14.39 11.92 -3.08
N VAL A 495 -15.23 12.80 -2.53
CA VAL A 495 -15.53 14.10 -3.15
C VAL A 495 -14.27 14.97 -3.19
N VAL A 496 -13.55 15.08 -2.08
CA VAL A 496 -12.28 15.83 -2.00
C VAL A 496 -11.26 15.26 -2.99
N ALA A 497 -11.09 13.94 -3.04
CA ALA A 497 -10.18 13.29 -3.98
C ALA A 497 -10.60 13.52 -5.45
N GLY A 498 -11.91 13.55 -5.73
CA GLY A 498 -12.46 13.89 -7.05
C GLY A 498 -12.18 15.33 -7.46
N ILE A 499 -12.32 16.29 -6.53
CA ILE A 499 -11.96 17.70 -6.76
C ILE A 499 -10.46 17.83 -7.05
N LEU A 500 -9.61 17.22 -6.22
CA LEU A 500 -8.16 17.22 -6.44
C LEU A 500 -7.77 16.59 -7.78
N HIS A 501 -8.45 15.51 -8.17
CA HIS A 501 -8.26 14.89 -9.48
C HIS A 501 -8.63 15.85 -10.62
N LYS A 502 -9.76 16.55 -10.53
CA LYS A 502 -10.18 17.57 -11.51
C LYS A 502 -9.17 18.72 -11.60
N LEU A 503 -8.56 19.10 -10.47
CA LEU A 503 -7.50 20.11 -10.38
C LEU A 503 -6.10 19.57 -10.74
N LYS A 504 -5.97 18.26 -11.04
CA LYS A 504 -4.70 17.57 -11.32
C LYS A 504 -3.65 17.66 -10.19
N ILE A 505 -4.10 17.81 -8.95
CA ILE A 505 -3.25 17.84 -7.76
C ILE A 505 -3.11 16.41 -7.23
N TYR A 506 -1.87 15.94 -7.07
CA TYR A 506 -1.56 14.61 -6.52
C TYR A 506 -0.44 14.68 -5.50
N TRP A 507 -0.74 14.42 -4.24
CA TRP A 507 0.28 14.38 -3.19
C TRP A 507 1.03 13.04 -3.19
N LYS A 508 2.37 13.11 -3.21
CA LYS A 508 3.28 11.96 -3.17
C LYS A 508 4.40 12.25 -2.17
N LEU A 509 4.74 11.26 -1.34
CA LEU A 509 5.91 11.29 -0.46
C LEU A 509 7.19 10.81 -1.16
#